data_AF-A0AAP0CAY1-F1
#
_entry.id   AF-A0AAP0CAY1-F1
#
_cell.length_a   1.000
_cell.length_b   1.000
_cell.length_c   1.000
_cell.angle_alpha   90.00
_cell.angle_beta   90.00
_cell.angle_gamma   90.00
#
_symmetry.space_group_name_H-M   'P 1'
#
loop_
_entity.id
_entity.type
_entity.pdbx_description
1 polymer ?
#
loop_
_entity_poly.entity_id
_entity_poly.type
_entity_poly.pdbx_seq_one_letter_code
_entity_poly.pdbx_strand_id
1 'polypeptide(L)'
;MGFMGNRYWVLRHGKSIPNETGVIVSSMENGKLEKYKLASEGVNQAQLAGELFLKELQENGIPLENVRICYSPFSRTTHTAEVVASVLNLSLGGPQCKVYEDIRERYFGPSFELQSHDKYSEIWDLDEKDPFMKPEEGGESVADVVSRLTSALVQIESEFQGCAILIVSHGDPLQILQTILKAVGEQVGPDSGDLASRVEAIKVPTVLSQHRKHALLTGQLRAVV
;
A
#
# COMPACT_ATOMS: atom_id res chain seq x y z
N MET A 1 2.96 6.87 -23.69
CA MET A 1 2.34 7.59 -22.56
C MET A 1 1.64 6.55 -21.72
N GLY A 2 2.04 6.41 -20.45
CA GLY A 2 1.41 5.49 -19.51
C GLY A 2 0.00 5.95 -19.14
N PHE A 3 -0.78 5.10 -18.49
CA PHE A 3 -2.12 5.45 -18.04
C PHE A 3 -2.17 6.26 -16.73
N MET A 4 -1.00 6.41 -16.09
CA MET A 4 -0.81 7.25 -14.91
C MET A 4 0.00 8.49 -15.30
N GLY A 5 -0.35 9.64 -14.72
CA GLY A 5 0.36 10.91 -14.87
C GLY A 5 1.55 11.08 -13.92
N ASN A 6 1.63 10.23 -12.89
CA ASN A 6 2.76 10.17 -11.95
C ASN A 6 3.51 8.83 -12.07
N ARG A 7 4.73 8.79 -11.52
CA ARG A 7 5.52 7.56 -11.36
C ARG A 7 5.37 7.05 -9.94
N TYR A 8 5.21 5.74 -9.77
CA TYR A 8 4.86 5.17 -8.48
C TYR A 8 5.91 4.21 -7.94
N TRP A 9 6.14 4.28 -6.64
CA TRP A 9 6.84 3.30 -5.85
C TRP A 9 5.95 2.88 -4.70
N VAL A 10 6.01 1.61 -4.35
CA VAL A 10 5.35 1.07 -3.16
C VAL A 10 6.39 0.62 -2.16
N LEU A 11 6.12 0.88 -0.89
CA LEU A 11 6.94 0.44 0.23
C LEU A 11 6.03 -0.22 1.27
N ARG A 12 6.21 -1.52 1.47
CA ARG A 12 5.64 -2.18 2.64
C ARG A 12 6.36 -1.65 3.87
N HIS A 13 5.62 -1.29 4.92
CA HIS A 13 6.23 -0.86 6.19
C HIS A 13 7.33 -1.83 6.65
N GLY A 14 8.33 -1.29 7.36
CA GLY A 14 9.35 -2.11 8.01
C GLY A 14 8.74 -3.06 9.05
N LYS A 15 9.50 -4.04 9.53
CA LYS A 15 9.05 -4.98 10.56
C LYS A 15 8.50 -4.23 11.78
N SER A 16 7.26 -4.51 12.15
CA SER A 16 6.57 -3.87 13.27
C SER A 16 6.57 -4.73 14.54
N ILE A 17 6.24 -4.12 15.68
CA ILE A 17 6.04 -4.86 16.93
C ILE A 17 4.99 -5.98 16.77
N PRO A 18 3.81 -5.75 16.13
CA PRO A 18 2.89 -6.84 15.78
C PRO A 18 3.49 -7.95 14.92
N ASN A 19 4.43 -7.64 14.02
CA ASN A 19 5.11 -8.68 13.25
C ASN A 19 6.02 -9.54 14.14
N GLU A 20 6.71 -8.93 15.11
CA GLU A 20 7.55 -9.65 16.06
C GLU A 20 6.77 -10.50 17.05
N THR A 21 5.61 -10.00 17.50
CA THR A 21 4.76 -10.72 18.46
C THR A 21 3.77 -11.68 17.79
N GLY A 22 3.74 -11.71 16.46
CA GLY A 22 2.89 -12.60 15.69
C GLY A 22 1.40 -12.27 15.76
N VAL A 23 1.04 -10.98 15.87
CA VAL A 23 -0.35 -10.54 16.08
C VAL A 23 -0.89 -9.77 14.88
N ILE A 24 -2.13 -10.08 14.49
CA ILE A 24 -2.86 -9.34 13.45
C ILE A 24 -3.37 -8.02 14.03
N VAL A 25 -3.01 -6.91 13.38
CA VAL A 25 -3.52 -5.56 13.69
C VAL A 25 -4.00 -4.91 12.39
N SER A 26 -5.31 -4.90 12.23
CA SER A 26 -6.02 -4.54 11.00
C SER A 26 -7.11 -3.49 11.20
N SER A 27 -7.58 -3.28 12.45
CA SER A 27 -8.57 -2.26 12.76
C SER A 27 -7.95 -0.85 12.81
N MET A 28 -8.76 0.17 12.53
CA MET A 28 -8.34 1.57 12.64
C MET A 28 -8.05 1.99 14.08
N GLU A 29 -8.80 1.46 15.04
CA GLU A 29 -8.64 1.75 16.47
C GLU A 29 -7.26 1.29 16.95
N ASN A 30 -6.89 0.05 16.66
CA ASN A 30 -5.61 -0.52 17.08
C ASN A 30 -4.46 -0.06 16.19
N GLY A 31 -4.67 0.01 14.87
CA GLY A 31 -3.64 0.31 13.88
C GLY A 31 -2.92 1.64 14.11
N LYS A 32 -3.57 2.61 14.77
CA LYS A 32 -3.02 3.93 15.11
C LYS A 32 -2.24 3.97 16.43
N LEU A 33 -2.25 2.90 17.23
CA LEU A 33 -1.61 2.91 18.54
C LEU A 33 -0.08 2.89 18.41
N GLU A 34 0.57 3.75 19.21
CA GLU A 34 2.03 3.90 19.24
C GLU A 34 2.78 2.60 19.56
N LYS A 35 2.19 1.73 20.41
CA LYS A 35 2.75 0.41 20.74
C LYS A 35 2.91 -0.53 19.54
N TYR A 36 2.29 -0.21 18.40
CA TYR A 36 2.35 -1.00 17.16
C TYR A 36 3.20 -0.36 16.06
N LYS A 37 4.08 0.58 16.43
CA LYS A 37 5.14 1.11 15.57
C LYS A 37 6.14 0.02 15.12
N LEU A 38 7.11 0.44 14.31
CA LEU A 38 8.25 -0.38 13.92
C LEU A 38 9.03 -0.93 15.12
N ALA A 39 9.49 -2.17 14.98
CA ALA A 39 10.55 -2.72 15.79
C ALA A 39 11.91 -2.15 15.36
N SER A 40 12.97 -2.39 16.13
CA SER A 40 14.32 -1.89 15.82
C SER A 40 14.81 -2.35 14.44
N GLU A 41 14.56 -3.61 14.07
CA GLU A 41 14.89 -4.12 12.74
C GLU A 41 14.11 -3.38 11.63
N GLY A 42 12.84 -3.07 11.88
CA GLY A 42 11.99 -2.35 10.93
C GLY A 42 12.44 -0.91 10.67
N VAL A 43 13.01 -0.23 11.67
CA VAL A 43 13.60 1.10 11.50
C VAL A 43 14.79 1.03 10.53
N ASN A 44 15.67 0.04 10.69
CA ASN A 44 16.79 -0.18 9.77
C ASN A 44 16.29 -0.50 8.34
N GLN A 45 15.25 -1.33 8.22
CA GLN A 45 14.64 -1.62 6.92
C GLN A 45 14.07 -0.37 6.25
N ALA A 46 13.40 0.52 7.02
CA ALA A 46 12.86 1.78 6.50
C ALA A 46 13.96 2.75 6.05
N GLN A 47 15.07 2.82 6.81
CA GLN A 47 16.25 3.62 6.45
C GLN A 47 16.84 3.15 5.11
N LEU A 48 17.09 1.84 4.96
CA LEU A 48 17.61 1.26 3.72
C LEU A 48 16.64 1.47 2.54
N ALA A 49 15.32 1.35 2.78
CA ALA A 49 14.33 1.64 1.75
C ALA A 49 14.36 3.11 1.31
N GLY A 50 14.56 4.04 2.24
CA GLY A 50 14.73 5.47 1.94
C GLY A 50 15.98 5.75 1.12
N GLU A 51 17.11 5.09 1.44
CA GLU A 51 18.37 5.20 0.69
C GLU A 51 18.24 4.65 -0.73
N LEU A 52 17.58 3.49 -0.88
CA LEU A 52 17.28 2.90 -2.19
C LEU A 52 16.36 3.82 -3.01
N PHE A 53 15.34 4.39 -2.37
CA PHE A 53 14.44 5.32 -3.05
C PHE A 53 15.17 6.58 -3.50
N LEU A 54 15.99 7.19 -2.65
CA LEU A 54 16.80 8.34 -3.00
C LEU A 54 17.72 8.05 -4.20
N LYS A 55 18.33 6.86 -4.24
CA LYS A 55 19.14 6.40 -5.36
C LYS A 55 18.32 6.31 -6.66
N GLU A 56 17.14 5.68 -6.62
CA GLU A 56 16.23 5.60 -7.78
C GLU A 56 15.83 6.99 -8.28
N LEU A 57 15.54 7.94 -7.38
CA LEU A 57 15.24 9.33 -7.75
C LEU A 57 16.41 9.97 -8.49
N GLN A 58 17.64 9.80 -7.98
CA GLN A 58 18.86 10.35 -8.61
C GLN A 58 19.13 9.74 -9.98
N GLU A 59 19.04 8.42 -10.11
CA GLU A 59 19.27 7.70 -11.37
C GLU A 59 18.23 8.08 -12.45
N ASN A 60 17.02 8.42 -12.04
CA ASN A 60 15.94 8.86 -12.92
C ASN A 60 15.85 10.40 -13.07
N GLY A 61 16.82 11.15 -12.54
CA GLY A 61 16.86 12.62 -12.63
C GLY A 61 15.65 13.32 -12.01
N ILE A 62 15.07 12.75 -10.95
CA ILE A 62 13.87 13.26 -10.30
C ILE A 62 14.29 14.21 -9.17
N PRO A 63 13.95 15.49 -9.25
CA PRO A 63 14.32 16.43 -8.19
C PRO A 63 13.43 16.24 -6.96
N LEU A 64 13.99 16.51 -5.77
CA LEU A 64 13.31 16.23 -4.51
C LEU A 64 11.99 17.01 -4.37
N GLU A 65 11.86 18.22 -4.94
CA GLU A 65 10.60 18.98 -4.90
C GLU A 65 9.43 18.29 -5.59
N ASN A 66 9.70 17.31 -6.47
CA ASN A 66 8.68 16.54 -7.19
C ASN A 66 8.35 15.20 -6.50
N VAL A 67 8.91 14.94 -5.32
CA VAL A 67 8.62 13.73 -4.54
C VAL A 67 7.40 13.96 -3.65
N ARG A 68 6.50 12.98 -3.59
CA ARG A 68 5.40 12.92 -2.63
C ARG A 68 5.42 11.58 -1.90
N ILE A 69 5.27 11.62 -0.58
CA ILE A 69 5.18 10.44 0.28
C ILE A 69 3.73 10.33 0.77
N CYS A 70 2.99 9.38 0.24
CA CYS A 70 1.61 9.07 0.59
C CYS A 70 1.61 7.87 1.54
N TYR A 71 1.08 8.00 2.76
CA TYR A 71 1.19 6.95 3.76
C TYR A 71 -0.10 6.63 4.49
N SER A 72 -0.26 5.36 4.87
CA SER A 72 -1.38 4.92 5.70
C SER A 72 -1.30 5.54 7.11
N PRO A 73 -2.44 5.83 7.76
CA PRO A 73 -2.45 6.41 9.10
C PRO A 73 -2.00 5.44 10.21
N PHE A 74 -1.69 4.18 9.90
CA PHE A 74 -1.27 3.21 10.92
C PHE A 74 0.13 3.56 11.45
N SER A 75 0.36 3.36 12.74
CA SER A 75 1.58 3.85 13.41
C SER A 75 2.87 3.26 12.80
N ARG A 76 2.84 1.99 12.36
CA ARG A 76 3.96 1.35 11.62
C ARG A 76 4.25 1.97 10.25
N THR A 77 3.23 2.39 9.51
CA THR A 77 3.41 3.05 8.20
C THR A 77 3.82 4.50 8.38
N THR A 78 3.23 5.21 9.35
CA THR A 78 3.63 6.57 9.75
C THR A 78 5.10 6.60 10.16
N HIS A 79 5.54 5.68 11.02
CA HIS A 79 6.94 5.60 11.46
C HIS A 79 7.89 5.21 10.29
N THR A 80 7.47 4.33 9.38
CA THR A 80 8.25 4.04 8.16
C THR A 80 8.39 5.29 7.29
N ALA A 81 7.29 6.01 7.05
CA ALA A 81 7.29 7.22 6.24
C ALA A 81 8.13 8.34 6.88
N GLU A 82 8.12 8.46 8.20
CA GLU A 82 8.97 9.41 8.95
C GLU A 82 10.46 9.15 8.73
N VAL A 83 10.87 7.88 8.82
CA VAL A 83 12.26 7.49 8.59
C VAL A 83 12.66 7.78 7.14
N VAL A 84 11.85 7.36 6.16
CA VAL A 84 12.13 7.63 4.74
C VAL A 84 12.17 9.12 4.44
N ALA A 85 11.23 9.91 4.95
CA ALA A 85 11.23 11.36 4.79
C ALA A 85 12.53 11.97 5.33
N SER A 86 13.00 11.51 6.49
CA SER A 86 14.27 11.96 7.08
C SER A 86 15.47 11.66 6.18
N VAL A 87 15.53 10.49 5.54
CA VAL A 87 16.59 10.17 4.55
C VAL A 87 16.62 11.16 3.39
N LEU A 88 15.44 11.58 2.93
CA LEU A 88 15.28 12.55 1.85
C LEU A 88 15.42 14.02 2.31
N ASN A 89 15.76 14.26 3.59
CA ASN A 89 15.77 15.59 4.22
C ASN A 89 14.40 16.32 4.15
N LEU A 90 13.32 15.56 4.22
CA LEU A 90 11.94 16.04 4.25
C LEU A 90 11.35 15.93 5.66
N SER A 91 10.38 16.78 5.96
CA SER A 91 9.55 16.64 7.17
C SER A 91 8.27 15.86 6.85
N LEU A 92 7.90 14.91 7.70
CA LEU A 92 6.62 14.20 7.60
C LEU A 92 5.40 15.14 7.71
N GLY A 93 5.55 16.26 8.42
CA GLY A 93 4.52 17.32 8.50
C GLY A 93 4.62 18.36 7.38
N GLY A 94 5.57 18.19 6.46
CA GLY A 94 5.78 19.09 5.34
C GLY A 94 4.81 18.85 4.17
N PRO A 95 4.81 19.74 3.15
CA PRO A 95 3.85 19.70 2.05
C PRO A 95 4.00 18.48 1.12
N GLN A 96 5.11 17.75 1.23
CA GLN A 96 5.41 16.58 0.40
C GLN A 96 4.87 15.27 0.98
N CYS A 97 4.46 15.27 2.25
CA CYS A 97 4.01 14.07 2.94
C CYS A 97 2.52 14.19 3.25
N LYS A 98 1.72 13.17 2.94
CA LYS A 98 0.28 13.19 3.18
C LYS A 98 -0.27 11.83 3.58
N VAL A 99 -1.14 11.85 4.58
CA VAL A 99 -1.90 10.66 5.03
C VAL A 99 -3.02 10.36 4.05
N TYR A 100 -3.17 9.09 3.68
CA TYR A 100 -4.35 8.57 2.99
C TYR A 100 -4.92 7.40 3.79
N GLU A 101 -6.16 7.53 4.27
CA GLU A 101 -6.82 6.46 5.04
C GLU A 101 -7.11 5.21 4.20
N ASP A 102 -7.38 5.41 2.91
CA ASP A 102 -7.77 4.38 1.97
C ASP A 102 -6.64 3.45 1.52
N ILE A 103 -5.40 3.72 1.93
CA ILE A 103 -4.25 2.83 1.76
C ILE A 103 -3.88 2.09 3.06
N ARG A 104 -4.76 2.07 4.07
CA ARG A 104 -4.59 1.25 5.28
C ARG A 104 -4.61 -0.25 5.02
N GLU A 105 -4.18 -1.03 6.01
CA GLU A 105 -4.25 -2.50 5.98
C GLU A 105 -5.67 -2.97 5.70
N ARG A 106 -5.83 -4.11 5.03
CA ARG A 106 -7.15 -4.73 4.90
C ARG A 106 -7.71 -5.01 6.29
N TYR A 107 -8.92 -4.53 6.58
CA TYR A 107 -9.59 -4.85 7.84
C TYR A 107 -10.13 -6.28 7.76
N PHE A 108 -9.59 -7.18 8.57
CA PHE A 108 -9.95 -8.61 8.51
C PHE A 108 -11.15 -8.98 9.40
N GLY A 109 -11.71 -8.02 10.14
CA GLY A 109 -12.84 -8.26 11.03
C GLY A 109 -12.45 -8.59 12.48
N PRO A 110 -13.44 -8.61 13.38
CA PRO A 110 -13.22 -8.79 14.81
C PRO A 110 -12.64 -10.17 15.17
N SER A 111 -12.99 -11.23 14.42
CA SER A 111 -12.52 -12.60 14.69
C SER A 111 -11.03 -12.80 14.43
N PHE A 112 -10.40 -11.89 13.68
CA PHE A 112 -8.98 -11.90 13.33
C PHE A 112 -8.19 -10.83 14.08
N GLU A 113 -8.83 -9.73 14.49
CA GLU A 113 -8.17 -8.63 15.17
C GLU A 113 -7.55 -9.07 16.51
N LEU A 114 -6.27 -8.70 16.71
CA LEU A 114 -5.44 -9.09 17.86
C LEU A 114 -5.24 -10.61 18.03
N GLN A 115 -5.53 -11.41 17.01
CA GLN A 115 -5.26 -12.85 17.00
C GLN A 115 -3.89 -13.18 16.41
N SER A 116 -3.49 -14.46 16.47
CA SER A 116 -2.26 -14.94 15.82
C SER A 116 -2.30 -14.69 14.30
N HIS A 117 -1.17 -14.29 13.73
CA HIS A 117 -0.98 -14.20 12.28
C HIS A 117 -1.12 -15.55 11.57
N ASP A 118 -1.10 -16.67 12.28
CA ASP A 118 -1.30 -18.00 11.69
C ASP A 118 -2.69 -18.14 11.07
N LYS A 119 -3.65 -17.33 11.54
CA LYS A 119 -5.00 -17.25 10.97
C LYS A 119 -5.04 -16.60 9.59
N TYR A 120 -3.94 -16.05 9.07
CA TYR A 120 -3.94 -15.51 7.72
C TYR A 120 -4.22 -16.57 6.65
N SER A 121 -3.90 -17.85 6.90
CA SER A 121 -4.26 -18.94 5.98
C SER A 121 -5.77 -19.01 5.74
N GLU A 122 -6.58 -18.85 6.79
CA GLU A 122 -8.05 -18.86 6.68
C GLU A 122 -8.57 -17.72 5.79
N ILE A 123 -7.93 -16.54 5.88
CA ILE A 123 -8.26 -15.40 5.01
C ILE A 123 -7.87 -15.70 3.56
N TRP A 124 -6.70 -16.29 3.34
CA TRP A 124 -6.23 -16.61 2.00
C TRP A 124 -7.07 -17.70 1.33
N ASP A 125 -7.50 -18.71 2.09
CA ASP A 125 -8.41 -19.75 1.61
C ASP A 125 -9.77 -19.14 1.20
N LEU A 126 -10.24 -18.14 1.96
CA LEU A 126 -11.44 -17.38 1.62
C LEU A 126 -11.27 -16.58 0.32
N ASP A 127 -10.13 -15.89 0.17
CA ASP A 127 -9.83 -15.07 -1.00
C ASP A 127 -9.63 -15.91 -2.28
N GLU A 128 -9.05 -17.11 -2.16
CA GLU A 128 -8.87 -18.04 -3.28
C GLU A 128 -10.22 -18.58 -3.75
N LYS A 129 -11.15 -18.84 -2.82
CA LYS A 129 -12.50 -19.27 -3.14
C LYS A 129 -13.29 -18.18 -3.86
N ASP A 130 -13.28 -16.95 -3.33
CA ASP A 130 -13.96 -15.81 -3.94
C ASP A 130 -13.42 -14.47 -3.39
N PRO A 131 -12.74 -13.64 -4.20
CA PRO A 131 -12.19 -12.36 -3.75
C PRO A 131 -13.25 -11.28 -3.45
N PHE A 132 -14.53 -11.56 -3.69
CA PHE A 132 -15.66 -10.70 -3.32
C PHE A 132 -16.27 -11.08 -1.96
N MET A 133 -15.88 -12.23 -1.40
CA MET A 133 -16.39 -12.71 -0.13
C MET A 133 -15.77 -11.94 1.03
N LYS A 134 -16.62 -11.59 2.01
CA LYS A 134 -16.22 -10.95 3.26
C LYS A 134 -16.08 -12.00 4.37
N PRO A 135 -15.23 -11.76 5.38
CA PRO A 135 -15.24 -12.59 6.59
C PRO A 135 -16.61 -12.50 7.30
N GLU A 136 -17.04 -13.60 7.93
CA GLU A 136 -18.41 -13.78 8.43
C GLU A 136 -18.83 -12.73 9.49
N GLU A 137 -17.92 -12.36 10.39
CA GLU A 137 -18.18 -11.39 11.48
C GLU A 137 -17.86 -9.93 11.06
N GLY A 138 -17.70 -9.69 9.76
CA GLY A 138 -17.34 -8.39 9.20
C GLY A 138 -15.87 -8.32 8.76
N GLY A 139 -15.50 -7.22 8.10
CA GLY A 139 -14.22 -7.06 7.44
C GLY A 139 -14.38 -6.68 5.97
N GLU A 140 -13.26 -6.54 5.29
CA GLU A 140 -13.17 -6.20 3.87
C GLU A 140 -12.92 -7.47 3.04
N SER A 141 -13.56 -7.58 1.89
CA SER A 141 -13.13 -8.46 0.80
C SER A 141 -11.95 -7.82 0.04
N VAL A 142 -11.28 -8.60 -0.81
CA VAL A 142 -10.28 -8.05 -1.75
C VAL A 142 -10.93 -6.96 -2.63
N ALA A 143 -12.17 -7.19 -3.07
CA ALA A 143 -12.93 -6.25 -3.88
C ALA A 143 -13.24 -4.91 -3.16
N ASP A 144 -13.50 -4.91 -1.85
CA ASP A 144 -13.68 -3.66 -1.09
C ASP A 144 -12.36 -2.87 -1.02
N VAL A 145 -11.24 -3.58 -0.80
CA VAL A 145 -9.90 -2.97 -0.77
C VAL A 145 -9.56 -2.33 -2.12
N VAL A 146 -9.88 -3.00 -3.24
CA VAL A 146 -9.73 -2.42 -4.58
C VAL A 146 -10.49 -1.10 -4.72
N SER A 147 -11.75 -1.05 -4.25
CA SER A 147 -12.56 0.16 -4.36
C SER A 147 -11.93 1.36 -3.63
N ARG A 148 -11.49 1.18 -2.37
CA ARG A 148 -10.85 2.28 -1.64
C ARG A 148 -9.47 2.64 -2.20
N LEU A 149 -8.68 1.66 -2.63
CA LEU A 149 -7.38 1.94 -3.27
C LEU A 149 -7.57 2.73 -4.57
N THR A 150 -8.64 2.46 -5.31
CA THR A 150 -9.01 3.21 -6.52
C THR A 150 -9.33 4.67 -6.17
N SER A 151 -10.15 4.90 -5.14
CA SER A 151 -10.43 6.26 -4.63
C SER A 151 -9.15 7.00 -4.24
N ALA A 152 -8.23 6.31 -3.54
CA ALA A 152 -6.94 6.88 -3.17
C ALA A 152 -6.09 7.26 -4.39
N LEU A 153 -5.97 6.36 -5.39
CA LEU A 153 -5.23 6.63 -6.61
C LEU A 153 -5.81 7.79 -7.42
N VAL A 154 -7.13 7.83 -7.60
CA VAL A 154 -7.82 8.93 -8.29
C VAL A 154 -7.54 10.26 -7.57
N GLN A 155 -7.58 10.26 -6.23
CA GLN A 155 -7.26 11.44 -5.44
C GLN A 155 -5.80 11.86 -5.63
N ILE A 156 -4.84 10.93 -5.52
CA ILE A 156 -3.41 11.20 -5.72
C ILE A 156 -3.14 11.78 -7.12
N GLU A 157 -3.72 11.18 -8.17
CA GLU A 157 -3.59 11.65 -9.56
C GLU A 157 -4.22 13.03 -9.79
N SER A 158 -5.29 13.36 -9.06
CA SER A 158 -5.92 14.69 -9.13
C SER A 158 -5.11 15.77 -8.41
N GLU A 159 -4.38 15.40 -7.36
CA GLU A 159 -3.65 16.33 -6.50
C GLU A 159 -2.21 16.57 -6.97
N PHE A 160 -1.60 15.59 -7.63
CA PHE A 160 -0.21 15.63 -8.06
C PHE A 160 -0.08 15.31 -9.54
N GLN A 161 0.82 16.01 -10.24
CA GLN A 161 1.13 15.77 -11.65
C GLN A 161 2.62 15.70 -11.89
N GLY A 162 3.07 14.73 -12.68
CA GLY A 162 4.48 14.53 -13.02
C GLY A 162 5.40 14.23 -11.83
N CYS A 163 4.83 13.85 -10.68
CA CYS A 163 5.54 13.61 -9.45
C CYS A 163 6.05 12.16 -9.35
N ALA A 164 7.03 11.94 -8.47
CA ALA A 164 7.38 10.62 -7.96
C ALA A 164 6.61 10.37 -6.66
N ILE A 165 5.70 9.41 -6.68
CA ILE A 165 4.83 9.08 -5.55
C ILE A 165 5.36 7.82 -4.86
N LEU A 166 5.72 7.94 -3.59
CA LEU A 166 6.00 6.79 -2.72
C LEU A 166 4.75 6.48 -1.89
N ILE A 167 4.16 5.30 -2.09
CA ILE A 167 3.05 4.80 -1.29
C ILE A 167 3.59 3.90 -0.17
N VAL A 168 3.52 4.36 1.07
CA VAL A 168 3.92 3.60 2.27
C VAL A 168 2.69 2.96 2.90
N SER A 169 2.58 1.64 2.79
CA SER A 169 1.37 0.89 3.17
C SER A 169 1.74 -0.51 3.70
N HIS A 170 0.83 -1.47 3.58
CA HIS A 170 0.88 -2.78 4.20
C HIS A 170 0.97 -3.89 3.17
N GLY A 171 1.18 -5.13 3.63
CA GLY A 171 1.39 -6.26 2.73
C GLY A 171 0.22 -6.50 1.79
N ASP A 172 -1.00 -6.58 2.33
CA ASP A 172 -2.20 -6.93 1.57
C ASP A 172 -2.67 -5.83 0.60
N PRO A 173 -2.88 -4.57 1.01
CA PRO A 173 -3.28 -3.50 0.10
C PRO A 173 -2.24 -3.24 -1.01
N LEU A 174 -0.94 -3.39 -0.75
CA LEU A 174 0.08 -3.20 -1.80
C LEU A 174 0.12 -4.36 -2.80
N GLN A 175 -0.18 -5.59 -2.38
CA GLN A 175 -0.36 -6.73 -3.28
C GLN A 175 -1.54 -6.51 -4.23
N ILE A 176 -2.66 -6.06 -3.67
CA ILE A 176 -3.88 -5.75 -4.42
C ILE A 176 -3.65 -4.57 -5.37
N LEU A 177 -3.02 -3.50 -4.90
CA LEU A 177 -2.68 -2.31 -5.70
C LEU A 177 -1.84 -2.67 -6.94
N GLN A 178 -0.79 -3.47 -6.76
CA GLN A 178 0.06 -3.89 -7.88
C GLN A 178 -0.70 -4.73 -8.91
N THR A 179 -1.65 -5.54 -8.44
CA THR A 179 -2.47 -6.40 -9.31
C THR A 179 -3.38 -5.57 -10.19
N ILE A 180 -4.06 -4.57 -9.61
CA ILE A 180 -4.94 -3.69 -10.39
C ILE A 180 -4.14 -2.82 -11.35
N LEU A 181 -2.99 -2.25 -10.93
CA LEU A 181 -2.15 -1.44 -11.80
C LEU A 181 -1.60 -2.26 -12.98
N LYS A 182 -1.17 -3.49 -12.73
CA LYS A 182 -0.72 -4.40 -13.79
C LYS A 182 -1.85 -4.73 -14.76
N ALA A 183 -3.03 -5.13 -14.27
CA ALA A 183 -4.17 -5.50 -15.12
C ALA A 183 -4.67 -4.31 -15.95
N VAL A 184 -4.74 -3.12 -15.37
CA VAL A 184 -5.09 -1.88 -16.08
C VAL A 184 -4.06 -1.53 -17.16
N GLY A 185 -2.77 -1.77 -16.90
CA GLY A 185 -1.69 -1.58 -17.86
C GLY A 185 -1.73 -2.55 -19.04
N GLU A 186 -2.20 -3.77 -18.83
CA GLU A 186 -2.37 -4.80 -19.88
C GLU A 186 -3.61 -4.53 -20.77
N GLN A 187 -4.63 -3.84 -20.25
CA GLN A 187 -5.76 -3.35 -21.03
C GLN A 187 -5.37 -2.09 -21.84
N VAL A 188 -4.57 -2.26 -22.89
CA VAL A 188 -4.21 -1.17 -23.82
C VAL A 188 -5.32 -1.00 -24.87
N GLY A 189 -6.21 -0.04 -24.65
CA GLY A 189 -7.18 0.45 -25.64
C GLY A 189 -7.31 1.99 -25.56
N PRO A 190 -7.36 2.71 -26.69
CA PRO A 190 -7.32 4.19 -26.71
C PRO A 190 -8.56 4.89 -26.13
N ASP A 191 -9.63 4.16 -25.82
CA ASP A 191 -10.94 4.71 -25.41
C ASP A 191 -11.42 4.27 -24.01
N SER A 192 -10.57 3.63 -23.21
CA SER A 192 -11.01 3.03 -21.95
C SER A 192 -11.07 4.05 -20.80
N GLY A 193 -12.06 4.95 -20.79
CA GLY A 193 -12.54 5.69 -19.59
C GLY A 193 -11.49 6.39 -18.69
N ASP A 194 -11.96 6.95 -17.57
CA ASP A 194 -11.08 7.40 -16.48
C ASP A 194 -10.51 6.20 -15.69
N LEU A 195 -9.52 6.45 -14.81
CA LEU A 195 -8.86 5.41 -14.02
C LEU A 195 -9.86 4.54 -13.22
N ALA A 196 -10.89 5.13 -12.63
CA ALA A 196 -11.86 4.38 -11.84
C ALA A 196 -12.69 3.43 -12.73
N SER A 197 -13.14 3.93 -13.88
CA SER A 197 -13.85 3.12 -14.88
C SER A 197 -13.02 1.92 -15.35
N ARG A 198 -11.70 2.10 -15.52
CA ARG A 198 -10.78 1.02 -15.91
C ARG A 198 -10.56 0.00 -14.81
N VAL A 199 -10.41 0.46 -13.56
CA VAL A 199 -10.27 -0.46 -12.42
C VAL A 199 -11.55 -1.26 -12.23
N GLU A 200 -12.73 -0.65 -12.39
CA GLU A 200 -14.00 -1.36 -12.32
C GLU A 200 -14.10 -2.46 -13.39
N ALA A 201 -13.62 -2.20 -14.61
CA ALA A 201 -13.61 -3.19 -15.68
C ALA A 201 -12.70 -4.42 -15.41
N ILE A 202 -11.63 -4.28 -14.60
CA ILE A 202 -10.75 -5.40 -14.19
C ILE A 202 -11.14 -6.00 -12.85
N LYS A 203 -12.15 -5.46 -12.17
CA LYS A 203 -12.59 -5.92 -10.85
C LYS A 203 -13.41 -7.21 -11.01
N VAL A 204 -12.74 -8.28 -11.41
CA VAL A 204 -13.29 -9.62 -11.66
C VAL A 204 -12.47 -10.69 -10.94
N PRO A 205 -13.05 -11.86 -10.61
CA PRO A 205 -12.36 -12.87 -9.79
C PRO A 205 -11.00 -13.30 -10.36
N THR A 206 -10.92 -13.52 -11.67
CA THR A 206 -9.70 -14.00 -12.34
C THR A 206 -8.50 -13.07 -12.18
N VAL A 207 -8.74 -11.76 -12.03
CA VAL A 207 -7.72 -10.74 -11.76
C VAL A 207 -7.45 -10.65 -10.26
N LEU A 208 -8.50 -10.47 -9.46
CA LEU A 208 -8.34 -10.20 -8.02
C LEU A 208 -7.69 -11.36 -7.26
N SER A 209 -7.95 -12.62 -7.65
CA SER A 209 -7.30 -13.78 -7.03
C SER A 209 -5.79 -13.88 -7.30
N GLN A 210 -5.22 -13.02 -8.16
CA GLN A 210 -3.79 -13.01 -8.45
C GLN A 210 -2.97 -12.18 -7.45
N HIS A 211 -3.61 -11.47 -6.51
CA HIS A 211 -2.93 -10.48 -5.67
C HIS A 211 -1.74 -11.02 -4.88
N ARG A 212 -1.81 -12.28 -4.45
CA ARG A 212 -0.73 -12.95 -3.73
C ARG A 212 0.58 -13.10 -4.53
N LYS A 213 0.51 -13.04 -5.86
CA LYS A 213 1.72 -13.07 -6.73
C LYS A 213 2.58 -11.82 -6.58
N HIS A 214 2.05 -10.75 -5.99
CA HIS A 214 2.73 -9.47 -5.84
C HIS A 214 3.30 -9.25 -4.43
N ALA A 215 3.48 -10.32 -3.65
CA ALA A 215 3.96 -10.27 -2.27
C ALA A 215 5.21 -9.40 -2.10
N LEU A 216 5.27 -8.71 -0.95
CA LEU A 216 6.36 -7.84 -0.54
C LEU A 216 6.89 -8.28 0.82
N LEU A 217 8.21 -8.31 0.98
CA LEU A 217 8.85 -8.42 2.29
C LEU A 217 8.70 -7.11 3.08
N THR A 218 8.84 -7.16 4.40
CA THR A 218 8.84 -5.94 5.23
C THR A 218 9.96 -5.00 4.81
N GLY A 219 9.67 -3.72 4.65
CA GLY A 219 10.62 -2.72 4.16
C GLY A 219 11.00 -2.85 2.69
N GLN A 220 10.34 -3.72 1.92
CA GLN A 220 10.63 -3.84 0.49
C GLN A 220 10.06 -2.65 -0.29
N LEU A 221 10.95 -1.92 -0.95
CA LEU A 221 10.64 -0.93 -1.98
C LEU A 221 10.48 -1.62 -3.34
N ARG A 222 9.51 -1.17 -4.14
CA ARG A 222 9.34 -1.63 -5.53
C ARG A 222 8.76 -0.50 -6.38
N ALA A 223 9.39 -0.21 -7.52
CA ALA A 223 8.78 0.62 -8.55
C ALA A 223 7.58 -0.10 -9.16
N VAL A 224 6.47 0.60 -9.36
CA VAL A 224 5.25 0.06 -9.95
C VAL A 224 4.79 1.00 -11.05
N VAL A 225 4.43 0.41 -12.20
CA VAL A 225 4.08 1.07 -13.48
C VAL A 225 5.10 2.05 -14.03
#